data_AF-A0A1M2ZBP4-F1
#
_entry.id   AF-A0A1M2ZBP4-F1
#
_cell.length_a   1.000
_cell.length_b   1.000
_cell.length_c   1.000
_cell.angle_alpha   90.00
_cell.angle_beta   90.00
_cell.angle_gamma   90.00
#
_symmetry.space_group_name_H-M   'P 1'
#
loop_
_entity.id
_entity.type
_entity.pdbx_description
1 polymer ?
#
loop_
_entity_poly.entity_id
_entity_poly.type
_entity_poly.pdbx_seq_one_letter_code
_entity_poly.pdbx_strand_id
1 'polypeptide(L)'
;MYRSSLHSDKPYIPKGIGEIMDQLGSMMLSSPTFKDRTGYFPEQNIDTEFFALNEGLKTIRQKVGEENYQALVALSDKMRAYFEADPEDKTEGSLKGRDCIVEMEDILKASARRKPR
;
A
#
# COMPACT_ATOMS: atom_id res chain seq x y z
N MET A 1 27.42 -16.47 -9.06
CA MET A 1 26.13 -16.11 -8.46
C MET A 1 25.09 -16.12 -9.56
N TYR A 2 24.11 -17.03 -9.51
CA TYR A 2 23.01 -17.10 -10.47
C TYR A 2 22.08 -15.90 -10.23
N ARG A 3 22.10 -14.90 -11.11
CA ARG A 3 21.02 -13.89 -11.17
C ARG A 3 19.86 -14.54 -11.93
N SER A 4 18.86 -15.02 -11.19
CA SER A 4 17.60 -15.46 -11.77
C SER A 4 16.99 -14.32 -12.59
N SER A 5 16.66 -14.61 -13.85
CA SER A 5 16.09 -13.69 -14.85
C SER A 5 14.63 -13.27 -14.57
N LEU A 6 14.18 -13.37 -13.32
CA LEU A 6 12.84 -13.02 -12.87
C LEU A 6 12.81 -11.72 -12.05
N HIS A 7 13.96 -11.09 -11.81
CA HIS A 7 13.99 -9.74 -11.25
C HIS A 7 13.63 -8.74 -12.35
N SER A 8 12.35 -8.36 -12.40
CA SER A 8 11.97 -7.10 -13.01
C SER A 8 12.52 -5.99 -12.11
N ASP A 9 13.40 -5.12 -12.64
CA ASP A 9 13.94 -3.94 -11.93
C ASP A 9 12.86 -2.92 -11.52
N LYS A 10 11.58 -3.21 -11.77
CA LYS A 10 10.44 -2.35 -11.48
C LYS A 10 9.51 -3.04 -10.50
N PRO A 11 9.08 -2.36 -9.41
CA PRO A 11 8.12 -2.89 -8.46
C PRO A 11 6.81 -3.24 -9.19
N TYR A 12 6.21 -4.34 -8.78
CA TYR A 12 4.91 -4.77 -9.30
C TYR A 12 3.84 -3.74 -8.96
N ILE A 13 3.03 -3.35 -9.93
CA ILE A 13 1.92 -2.41 -9.75
C ILE A 13 0.59 -3.17 -9.68
N PRO A 14 -0.15 -3.11 -8.56
CA PRO A 14 -1.48 -3.69 -8.45
C PRO A 14 -2.44 -3.13 -9.50
N LYS A 15 -3.25 -4.01 -10.11
CA LYS A 15 -4.13 -3.65 -11.24
C LYS A 15 -5.62 -3.56 -10.87
N GLY A 16 -5.97 -3.85 -9.62
CA GLY A 16 -7.35 -3.93 -9.18
C GLY A 16 -7.52 -3.82 -7.68
N ILE A 17 -8.78 -3.64 -7.26
CA ILE A 17 -9.13 -3.43 -5.84
C ILE A 17 -8.66 -4.62 -4.98
N GLY A 18 -8.82 -5.86 -5.45
CA GLY A 18 -8.37 -7.05 -4.71
C GLY A 18 -6.85 -7.06 -4.47
N GLU A 19 -6.05 -6.81 -5.52
CA GLU A 19 -4.59 -6.76 -5.38
C GLU A 19 -4.13 -5.59 -4.49
N ILE A 20 -4.85 -4.46 -4.52
CA ILE A 20 -4.57 -3.33 -3.62
C ILE A 20 -4.90 -3.70 -2.17
N MET A 21 -6.01 -4.41 -1.92
CA MET A 21 -6.33 -4.94 -0.59
C MET A 21 -5.26 -5.91 -0.09
N ASP A 22 -4.78 -6.81 -0.95
CA ASP A 22 -3.70 -7.74 -0.61
C ASP A 22 -2.39 -6.99 -0.28
N GLN A 23 -2.07 -5.95 -1.05
CA GLN A 23 -0.92 -5.08 -0.76
C GLN A 23 -1.07 -4.37 0.58
N LEU A 24 -2.24 -3.79 0.87
CA LEU A 24 -2.52 -3.13 2.16
C LEU A 24 -2.36 -4.09 3.34
N GLY A 25 -2.81 -5.34 3.19
CA GLY A 25 -2.58 -6.39 4.18
C GLY A 25 -1.10 -6.72 4.37
N SER A 26 -0.32 -6.76 3.29
CA SER A 26 1.15 -6.92 3.36
C SER A 26 1.84 -5.74 4.06
N MET A 27 1.43 -4.51 3.75
CA MET A 27 1.93 -3.28 4.39
C MET A 27 1.60 -3.25 5.89
N MET A 28 0.42 -3.72 6.29
CA MET A 28 0.03 -3.86 7.70
C MET A 28 1.03 -4.74 8.46
N LEU A 29 1.39 -5.89 7.90
CA LEU A 29 2.30 -6.87 8.52
C LEU A 29 3.78 -6.42 8.53
N SER A 30 4.19 -5.63 7.55
CA SER A 30 5.58 -5.18 7.39
C SER A 30 5.88 -3.80 8.00
N SER A 31 4.83 -3.05 8.35
CA SER A 31 4.92 -1.74 9.02
C SER A 31 5.59 -1.80 10.40
N PRO A 32 6.29 -0.74 10.82
CA PRO A 32 6.61 0.48 10.06
C PRO A 32 7.88 0.33 9.19
N THR A 33 8.56 -0.82 9.27
CA THR A 33 9.94 -0.96 8.74
C THR A 33 10.01 -1.29 7.24
N PHE A 34 9.00 -1.93 6.68
CA PHE A 34 8.94 -2.36 5.26
C PHE A 34 10.15 -3.16 4.77
N LYS A 35 10.86 -3.81 5.70
CA LYS A 35 12.01 -4.64 5.37
C LYS A 35 11.56 -6.04 5.02
N ASP A 36 11.99 -6.54 3.87
CA ASP A 36 11.88 -7.95 3.58
C ASP A 36 12.80 -8.76 4.53
N ARG A 37 12.18 -9.53 5.42
CA ARG A 37 12.89 -10.43 6.35
C ARG A 37 13.12 -11.82 5.76
N THR A 38 12.56 -12.10 4.59
CA THR A 38 12.58 -13.42 3.96
C THR A 38 13.71 -13.56 2.92
N GLY A 39 14.22 -12.45 2.40
CA GLY A 39 15.25 -12.40 1.37
C GLY A 39 14.73 -12.62 -0.05
N TYR A 40 13.41 -12.72 -0.25
CA TYR A 40 12.76 -12.90 -1.54
C TYR A 40 12.57 -11.58 -2.31
N PHE A 41 12.48 -10.45 -1.61
CA PHE A 41 12.23 -9.12 -2.14
C PHE A 41 13.24 -8.11 -1.57
N PRO A 42 14.53 -8.24 -1.91
CA PRO A 42 15.60 -7.43 -1.32
C PRO A 42 15.48 -5.92 -1.61
N GLU A 43 14.69 -5.54 -2.61
CA GLU A 43 14.44 -4.14 -2.98
C GLU A 43 13.23 -3.55 -2.24
N GLN A 44 12.49 -4.36 -1.49
CA GLN A 44 11.31 -3.91 -0.74
C GLN A 44 11.71 -2.95 0.37
N ASN A 45 11.19 -1.72 0.28
CA ASN A 45 11.33 -0.68 1.27
C ASN A 45 10.11 0.27 1.20
N ILE A 46 10.09 1.27 2.08
CA ILE A 46 8.99 2.23 2.14
C ILE A 46 8.76 2.95 0.80
N ASP A 47 9.81 3.33 0.07
CA ASP A 47 9.65 4.01 -1.22
C ASP A 47 8.99 3.10 -2.26
N THR A 48 9.43 1.85 -2.35
CA THR A 48 8.88 0.91 -3.34
C THR A 48 7.44 0.51 -3.04
N GLU A 49 7.10 0.33 -1.77
CA GLU A 49 5.74 -0.03 -1.35
C GLU A 49 4.75 1.11 -1.62
N PHE A 50 5.10 2.33 -1.22
CA PHE A 50 4.25 3.49 -1.45
C PHE A 50 4.18 3.88 -2.94
N PHE A 51 5.25 3.66 -3.70
CA PHE A 51 5.21 3.80 -5.15
C PHE A 51 4.20 2.81 -5.76
N ALA A 52 4.30 1.53 -5.41
CA ALA A 52 3.39 0.50 -5.90
C ALA A 52 1.93 0.77 -5.52
N LEU A 53 1.68 1.19 -4.27
CA LEU A 53 0.34 1.56 -3.79
C LEU A 53 -0.23 2.74 -4.59
N ASN A 54 0.53 3.83 -4.73
CA ASN A 54 0.07 5.05 -5.39
C ASN A 54 -0.19 4.84 -6.89
N GLU A 55 0.67 4.08 -7.58
CA GLU A 55 0.42 3.68 -8.96
C GLU A 55 -0.79 2.74 -9.06
N GLY A 56 -0.95 1.81 -8.12
CA GLY A 56 -2.09 0.92 -8.03
C GLY A 56 -3.41 1.68 -7.88
N LEU A 57 -3.46 2.68 -7.00
CA LEU A 57 -4.62 3.56 -6.79
C LEU A 57 -5.04 4.26 -8.09
N LYS A 58 -4.08 4.71 -8.92
CA LYS A 58 -4.39 5.31 -10.23
C LYS A 58 -5.15 4.34 -11.14
N THR A 59 -4.84 3.04 -11.08
CA THR A 59 -5.50 2.02 -11.92
C THR A 59 -6.98 1.83 -11.58
N ILE A 60 -7.37 2.08 -10.32
CA ILE A 60 -8.74 1.90 -9.84
C ILE A 60 -9.55 3.19 -9.76
N ARG A 61 -8.95 4.35 -10.08
CA ARG A 61 -9.58 5.69 -9.98
C ARG A 61 -10.99 5.74 -10.59
N GLN A 62 -11.16 5.21 -11.81
CA GLN A 62 -12.47 5.18 -12.47
C GLN A 62 -13.49 4.28 -11.76
N LYS A 63 -13.05 3.21 -11.10
CA LYS A 63 -13.92 2.25 -10.41
C LYS A 63 -14.41 2.77 -9.06
N VAL A 64 -13.54 3.47 -8.32
CA VAL A 64 -13.88 3.99 -6.99
C VAL A 64 -14.52 5.38 -7.04
N GLY A 65 -14.33 6.11 -8.14
CA GLY A 65 -14.78 7.49 -8.29
C GLY A 65 -13.75 8.50 -7.74
N GLU A 66 -13.83 9.75 -8.22
CA GLU A 66 -12.82 10.77 -7.94
C GLU A 66 -12.68 11.08 -6.44
N GLU A 67 -13.81 11.23 -5.74
CA GLU A 67 -13.85 11.55 -4.32
C GLU A 67 -13.11 10.48 -3.49
N ASN A 68 -13.47 9.21 -3.69
CA ASN A 68 -12.82 8.09 -2.99
C ASN A 68 -11.34 7.95 -3.41
N TYR A 69 -11.00 8.20 -4.68
CA TYR A 69 -9.61 8.19 -5.13
C TYR A 69 -8.77 9.25 -4.40
N GLN A 70 -9.26 10.49 -4.30
CA GLN A 70 -8.57 11.55 -3.57
C GLN A 70 -8.42 11.23 -2.08
N ALA A 71 -9.46 10.65 -1.47
CA ALA A 71 -9.38 10.18 -0.08
C ALA A 71 -8.32 9.09 0.11
N LEU A 72 -8.25 8.11 -0.80
CA LEU A 72 -7.24 7.04 -0.75
C LEU A 72 -5.82 7.59 -0.92
N VAL A 73 -5.60 8.56 -1.81
CA VAL A 73 -4.29 9.21 -1.98
C VAL A 73 -3.91 9.99 -0.73
N ALA A 74 -4.83 10.78 -0.16
CA ALA A 74 -4.57 11.53 1.07
C ALA A 74 -4.27 10.61 2.26
N LEU A 75 -4.92 9.45 2.36
CA LEU A 75 -4.61 8.44 3.37
C LEU A 75 -3.25 7.80 3.13
N SER A 76 -2.90 7.49 1.89
CA SER A 76 -1.56 7.01 1.52
C SER A 76 -0.47 8.00 1.96
N ASP A 77 -0.64 9.29 1.67
CA ASP A 77 0.34 10.31 2.07
C ASP A 77 0.46 10.45 3.60
N LYS A 78 -0.66 10.44 4.32
CA LYS A 78 -0.67 10.46 5.80
C LYS A 78 -0.02 9.21 6.39
N MET A 79 -0.35 8.05 5.85
CA MET A 79 0.19 6.76 6.27
C MET A 79 1.72 6.75 6.14
N ARG A 80 2.23 7.25 5.00
CA ARG A 80 3.68 7.38 4.77
C ARG A 80 4.33 8.27 5.82
N ALA A 81 3.76 9.46 6.05
CA ALA A 81 4.29 10.41 7.03
C ALA A 81 4.34 9.81 8.44
N TYR A 82 3.34 9.01 8.84
CA TYR A 82 3.34 8.34 10.14
C TYR A 82 4.46 7.30 10.27
N PHE A 83 4.71 6.50 9.23
CA PHE A 83 5.79 5.51 9.26
C PHE A 83 7.18 6.15 9.16
N GLU A 84 7.34 7.20 8.36
CA GLU A 84 8.61 7.96 8.27
C GLU A 84 8.94 8.70 9.56
N ALA A 85 7.93 9.19 10.29
CA ALA A 85 8.12 9.85 11.58
C ALA A 85 8.49 8.88 12.71
N ASP A 86 8.24 7.58 12.55
CA ASP A 86 8.49 6.55 13.56
C ASP A 86 9.12 5.27 13.00
N PRO A 87 10.34 5.36 12.44
CA PRO A 87 10.98 4.24 11.75
C PRO A 87 11.41 3.10 12.69
N GLU A 88 11.50 3.37 14.00
CA GLU A 88 11.91 2.40 15.03
C GLU A 88 10.74 1.89 15.88
N ASP A 89 9.50 2.23 15.54
CA ASP A 89 8.29 1.83 16.27
C ASP A 89 8.35 2.20 17.77
N LYS A 90 8.84 3.41 18.05
CA LYS A 90 9.08 3.93 19.41
C LYS A 90 7.95 4.85 19.88
N THR A 91 7.04 5.22 18.98
CA THR A 91 5.91 6.11 19.26
C THR A 91 4.59 5.47 18.80
N GLU A 92 3.49 6.22 18.85
CA GLU A 92 2.20 5.78 18.31
C GLU A 92 2.11 5.96 16.78
N GLY A 93 3.17 6.37 16.09
CA GLY A 93 3.19 6.59 14.65
C GLY A 93 2.82 5.33 13.86
N SER A 94 3.34 4.18 14.27
CA SER A 94 2.99 2.88 13.69
C SER A 94 1.49 2.55 13.82
N LEU A 95 0.86 2.85 14.96
CA LEU A 95 -0.59 2.67 15.16
C LEU A 95 -1.39 3.56 14.22
N LYS A 96 -1.05 4.86 14.13
CA LYS A 96 -1.75 5.81 13.26
C LYS A 96 -1.58 5.48 11.78
N GLY A 97 -0.41 5.00 11.38
CA GLY A 97 -0.20 4.50 10.01
C GLY A 97 -1.07 3.27 9.71
N ARG A 98 -1.20 2.35 10.67
CA ARG A 98 -2.09 1.19 10.54
C ARG A 98 -3.58 1.57 10.52
N ASP A 99 -3.98 2.59 11.27
CA ASP A 99 -5.35 3.12 11.21
C ASP A 99 -5.68 3.63 9.80
N CYS A 100 -4.73 4.29 9.12
CA CYS A 100 -4.90 4.68 7.72
C CYS A 100 -5.11 3.47 6.81
N ILE A 101 -4.41 2.35 7.03
CA ILE A 101 -4.61 1.11 6.25
C ILE A 101 -6.06 0.63 6.39
N VAL A 102 -6.58 0.58 7.62
CA VAL A 102 -7.96 0.14 7.89
C VAL A 102 -8.96 1.05 7.19
N GLU A 103 -8.77 2.36 7.25
CA GLU A 103 -9.65 3.33 6.59
C GLU A 103 -9.63 3.19 5.06
N MET A 104 -8.45 2.95 4.47
CA MET A 104 -8.32 2.66 3.04
C MET A 104 -9.07 1.39 2.65
N GLU A 105 -8.93 0.31 3.44
CA GLU A 105 -9.66 -0.94 3.21
C GLU A 105 -11.18 -0.72 3.23
N ASP A 106 -11.69 0.09 4.15
CA ASP A 106 -13.11 0.37 4.28
C ASP A 106 -13.67 1.12 3.06
N ILE A 107 -12.94 2.11 2.55
CA ILE A 107 -13.28 2.81 1.30
C ILE A 107 -13.33 1.84 0.12
N LEU A 108 -12.33 0.94 0.02
CA LEU A 108 -12.24 -0.04 -1.04
C LEU A 108 -13.36 -1.09 -0.97
N LYS A 109 -13.67 -1.61 0.24
CA LYS A 109 -14.79 -2.52 0.50
C LYS A 109 -16.12 -1.87 0.14
N ALA A 110 -16.33 -0.61 0.52
CA ALA A 110 -17.54 0.13 0.19
C ALA A 110 -17.68 0.33 -1.32
N SER A 111 -16.59 0.66 -2.00
CA SER A 111 -16.56 0.85 -3.46
C SER A 111 -16.82 -0.46 -4.23
N ALA A 112 -16.29 -1.58 -3.76
CA ALA A 112 -16.51 -2.89 -4.39
C ALA A 112 -17.97 -3.38 -4.27
N ARG A 113 -18.68 -3.00 -3.19
CA ARG A 113 -20.09 -3.33 -2.97
C ARG A 113 -21.07 -2.52 -3.82
N ARG A 114 -20.67 -1.35 -4.32
CA ARG A 114 -21.54 -0.41 -5.05
C ARG A 114 -21.82 -0.79 -6.51
N LYS A 115 -21.53 -2.02 -6.96
CA LYS A 115 -21.88 -2.45 -8.33
C LYS A 115 -23.38 -2.24 -8.59
N PRO A 116 -23.79 -1.31 -9.49
CA PRO A 116 -25.13 -1.34 -10.04
C PRO A 116 -25.20 -2.60 -10.91
N ARG A 117 -26.28 -3.35 -10.75
CA ARG A 117 -26.60 -4.49 -11.61
C ARG A 117 -27.06 -4.00 -12.99
#